data_AF-A0A0L0HQ60-F1
#
_entry.id   AF-A0A0L0HQ60-F1
#
_cell.length_a   1.000
_cell.length_b   1.000
_cell.length_c   1.000
_cell.angle_alpha   90.00
_cell.angle_beta   90.00
_cell.angle_gamma   90.00
#
_symmetry.space_group_name_H-M   'P 1'
#
loop_
_entity.id
_entity.type
_entity.pdbx_description
1 polymer ?
#
loop_
_entity_poly.entity_id
_entity_poly.type
_entity_poly.pdbx_seq_one_letter_code
_entity_poly.pdbx_strand_id
1 'polypeptide(L)'
;MKYSPLARHIAAHGVSLKYSVTRPLATTDPTSYIISTQASRTIISHNDVPELTAAEFIPALKKDIFESTSTAPDSARLWFHFEGRNVQQVYDILDFINSEKRTNVTVSIEFEKPAREGLADLLAMADICFFSKIYADAMRSDLDAAAFLVDAKARCKDDAILVLTQGAQGAWVLAPTLDCPVHVAAYPPAQGVVDTTGAGDTFIASVIAGLLGGELDIIAAVDVACRVAGAKCGLSGVEGVIKAAGF
;
A
#
# COMPACT_ATOMS: atom_id res chain seq x y z
N MET A 1 -12.88 -23.78 13.58
CA MET A 1 -11.53 -23.38 14.04
C MET A 1 -11.67 -22.13 14.89
N LYS A 2 -10.98 -22.04 16.03
CA LYS A 2 -10.93 -20.78 16.80
C LYS A 2 -9.91 -19.88 16.09
N TYR A 3 -10.37 -18.75 15.53
CA TYR A 3 -9.49 -17.72 14.98
C TYR A 3 -8.48 -17.24 16.05
N SER A 4 -7.25 -16.95 15.62
CA SER A 4 -6.26 -16.31 16.50
C SER A 4 -6.77 -14.94 16.99
N PRO A 5 -6.23 -14.38 18.09
CA PRO A 5 -6.59 -13.04 18.55
C PRO A 5 -6.49 -11.98 17.44
N LEU A 6 -5.44 -12.05 16.62
CA LEU A 6 -5.26 -11.16 15.46
C LEU A 6 -6.39 -11.33 14.44
N ALA A 7 -6.68 -12.57 14.03
CA ALA A 7 -7.74 -12.84 13.07
C ALA A 7 -9.12 -12.38 13.58
N ARG A 8 -9.40 -12.54 14.88
CA ARG A 8 -10.64 -12.01 15.48
C ARG A 8 -10.70 -10.49 15.46
N HIS A 9 -9.58 -9.82 15.75
CA HIS A 9 -9.51 -8.36 15.72
C HIS A 9 -9.73 -7.82 14.31
N ILE A 10 -9.09 -8.40 13.30
CA ILE A 10 -9.28 -8.02 11.88
C ILE A 10 -10.73 -8.22 11.45
N ALA A 11 -11.32 -9.39 11.74
CA ALA A 11 -12.72 -9.68 11.38
C ALA A 11 -13.72 -8.75 12.11
N ALA A 12 -13.43 -8.36 13.36
CA ALA A 12 -14.27 -7.41 14.10
C ALA A 12 -14.29 -6.01 13.46
N HIS A 13 -13.28 -5.67 12.65
CA HIS A 13 -13.21 -4.43 11.86
C HIS A 13 -13.82 -4.60 10.45
N GLY A 14 -14.54 -5.68 10.18
CA GLY A 14 -15.24 -5.90 8.91
C GLY A 14 -14.34 -6.35 7.76
N VAL A 15 -13.07 -6.66 8.02
CA VAL A 15 -12.15 -7.17 7.00
C VAL A 15 -12.35 -8.68 6.83
N SER A 16 -12.65 -9.09 5.60
CA SER A 16 -12.82 -10.50 5.24
C SER A 16 -11.47 -11.23 5.26
N LEU A 17 -11.42 -12.36 5.96
CA LEU A 17 -10.28 -13.28 5.98
C LEU A 17 -10.44 -14.46 5.02
N LYS A 18 -11.41 -14.40 4.10
CA LYS A 18 -11.78 -15.51 3.21
C LYS A 18 -10.59 -16.08 2.42
N TYR A 19 -9.69 -15.21 1.98
CA TYR A 19 -8.53 -15.58 1.17
C TYR A 19 -7.24 -15.71 1.98
N SER A 20 -7.30 -15.58 3.30
CA SER A 20 -6.15 -15.80 4.18
C SER A 20 -5.86 -17.30 4.29
N VAL A 21 -4.58 -17.68 4.22
CA VAL A 21 -4.18 -19.07 4.40
C VAL A 21 -3.75 -19.32 5.84
N THR A 22 -4.46 -20.22 6.52
CA THR A 22 -4.11 -20.63 7.88
C THR A 22 -2.92 -21.58 7.85
N ARG A 23 -1.84 -21.25 8.55
CA ARG A 23 -0.65 -22.09 8.72
C ARG A 23 -0.77 -22.87 10.05
N PRO A 24 -1.25 -24.12 10.07
CA PRO A 24 -1.54 -24.83 11.31
C PRO A 24 -0.29 -25.18 12.15
N LEU A 25 0.90 -25.15 11.53
CA LEU A 25 2.17 -25.41 12.20
C LEU A 25 2.84 -24.15 12.75
N ALA A 26 2.33 -22.96 12.44
CA ALA A 26 2.83 -21.73 13.04
C ALA A 26 2.40 -21.67 14.51
N THR A 27 3.37 -21.53 15.41
CA THR A 27 3.14 -21.55 16.86
C THR A 27 2.80 -20.18 17.42
N THR A 28 3.10 -19.10 16.69
CA THR A 28 2.83 -17.70 17.06
C THR A 28 2.33 -16.89 15.86
N ASP A 29 1.43 -15.94 16.12
CA ASP A 29 1.11 -14.89 15.14
C ASP A 29 2.35 -13.98 14.94
N PRO A 30 2.54 -13.39 13.74
CA PRO A 30 3.58 -12.39 13.53
C PRO A 30 3.47 -11.29 14.58
N THR A 31 4.55 -11.03 15.30
CA THR A 31 4.55 -10.16 16.47
C THR A 31 5.64 -9.11 16.34
N SER A 32 5.32 -7.86 16.67
CA SER A 32 6.30 -6.78 16.75
C SER A 32 6.23 -6.09 18.11
N TYR A 33 7.39 -5.88 18.72
CA TYR A 33 7.55 -5.05 19.90
C TYR A 33 7.98 -3.66 19.43
N ILE A 34 7.16 -2.66 19.73
CA ILE A 34 7.43 -1.27 19.37
C ILE A 34 7.79 -0.52 20.65
N ILE A 35 9.06 -0.12 20.75
CA ILE A 35 9.56 0.70 21.85
C ILE A 35 9.66 2.13 21.33
N SER A 36 8.86 3.03 21.90
CA SER A 36 8.81 4.42 21.48
C SER A 36 9.28 5.35 22.59
N THR A 37 10.08 6.35 22.21
CA THR A 37 10.47 7.50 23.02
C THR A 37 10.05 8.78 22.28
N GLN A 38 10.19 9.94 22.91
CA GLN A 38 9.95 11.22 22.23
C GLN A 38 10.90 11.47 21.04
N ALA A 39 12.08 10.83 21.02
CA ALA A 39 13.11 11.06 20.01
C ALA A 39 13.18 9.97 18.93
N SER A 40 12.80 8.73 19.26
CA SER A 40 12.97 7.58 18.36
C SER A 40 11.95 6.48 18.62
N ARG A 41 11.82 5.61 17.62
CA ARG A 41 11.03 4.38 17.69
C ARG A 41 11.90 3.23 17.21
N THR A 42 11.93 2.15 17.98
CA THR A 42 12.59 0.90 17.62
C THR A 42 11.55 -0.19 17.50
N ILE A 43 11.54 -0.88 16.36
CA ILE A 43 10.65 -2.00 16.10
C ILE A 43 11.49 -3.29 16.09
N ILE A 44 11.13 -4.25 16.92
CA ILE A 44 11.69 -5.60 16.92
C ILE A 44 10.58 -6.54 16.46
N SER A 45 10.70 -7.05 15.23
CA SER A 45 9.69 -7.91 14.61
C SER A 45 10.15 -9.36 14.57
N HIS A 46 9.25 -10.28 14.91
CA HIS A 46 9.40 -11.72 14.73
C HIS A 46 8.25 -12.23 13.86
N ASN A 47 8.60 -12.89 12.76
CA ASN A 47 7.65 -13.56 11.89
C ASN A 47 8.27 -14.83 11.29
N ASP A 48 7.73 -15.96 11.70
CA ASP A 48 8.08 -17.32 11.29
C ASP A 48 6.94 -17.99 10.49
N VAL A 49 5.88 -17.24 10.16
CA VAL A 49 4.79 -17.71 9.32
C VAL A 49 5.25 -17.76 7.87
N PRO A 50 5.15 -18.92 7.19
CA PRO A 50 5.48 -19.01 5.76
C PRO A 50 4.61 -18.07 4.93
N GLU A 51 5.26 -17.34 4.02
CA GLU A 51 4.62 -16.39 3.11
C GLU A 51 3.53 -17.04 2.25
N LEU A 52 2.61 -16.22 1.73
CA LEU A 52 1.61 -16.64 0.76
C LEU A 52 2.28 -17.00 -0.57
N THR A 53 1.87 -18.12 -1.17
CA THR A 53 2.34 -18.53 -2.50
C THR A 53 1.29 -18.26 -3.57
N ALA A 54 1.75 -18.07 -4.80
CA ALA A 54 0.89 -17.91 -5.98
C ALA A 54 -0.03 -19.13 -6.18
N ALA A 55 0.52 -20.33 -5.98
CA ALA A 55 -0.23 -21.59 -6.09
C ALA A 55 -1.40 -21.70 -5.11
N GLU A 56 -1.33 -21.03 -3.96
CA GLU A 56 -2.41 -20.99 -2.97
C GLU A 56 -3.46 -19.92 -3.29
N PHE A 57 -3.03 -18.78 -3.84
CA PHE A 57 -3.92 -17.63 -4.02
C PHE A 57 -4.62 -17.61 -5.38
N ILE A 58 -3.92 -17.95 -6.46
CA ILE A 58 -4.45 -17.88 -7.84
C ILE A 58 -5.73 -18.71 -8.01
N PRO A 59 -5.85 -19.96 -7.52
CA PRO A 59 -7.08 -20.73 -7.70
C PRO A 59 -8.31 -20.05 -7.08
N ALA A 60 -8.13 -19.40 -5.93
CA ALA A 60 -9.21 -18.68 -5.24
C ALA A 60 -9.56 -17.38 -5.98
N LEU A 61 -8.58 -16.62 -6.44
CA LEU A 61 -8.81 -15.44 -7.29
C LEU A 61 -9.58 -15.81 -8.55
N LYS A 62 -9.11 -16.83 -9.26
CA LYS A 62 -9.72 -17.29 -10.52
C LYS A 62 -11.19 -17.61 -10.31
N LYS A 63 -11.49 -18.53 -9.41
CA LYS A 63 -12.85 -19.02 -9.18
C LYS A 63 -13.76 -17.95 -8.58
N ASP A 64 -13.31 -17.29 -7.52
CA ASP A 64 -14.20 -16.48 -6.70
C ASP A 64 -14.29 -15.02 -7.15
N ILE A 65 -13.38 -14.55 -8.01
CA ILE A 65 -13.34 -13.17 -8.52
C ILE A 65 -13.42 -13.15 -10.05
N PHE A 66 -12.49 -13.83 -10.73
CA PHE A 66 -12.39 -13.71 -12.20
C PHE A 66 -13.45 -14.52 -12.98
N GLU A 67 -13.96 -15.60 -12.43
CA GLU A 67 -15.06 -16.36 -13.04
C GLU A 67 -16.44 -15.88 -12.56
N SER A 68 -16.49 -15.18 -11.42
CA SER A 68 -17.74 -14.84 -10.74
C SER A 68 -18.22 -13.40 -10.98
N THR A 69 -17.33 -12.49 -11.38
CA THR A 69 -17.70 -11.09 -11.62
C THR A 69 -17.78 -10.77 -13.11
N SER A 70 -18.69 -9.87 -13.46
CA SER A 70 -18.85 -9.36 -14.82
C SER A 70 -17.61 -8.59 -15.30
N THR A 71 -17.42 -8.59 -16.63
CA THR A 71 -16.42 -7.80 -17.36
C THR A 71 -17.05 -6.64 -18.13
N ALA A 72 -18.35 -6.41 -17.97
CA ALA A 72 -19.06 -5.32 -18.61
C ALA A 72 -18.52 -3.95 -18.14
N PRO A 73 -18.59 -2.89 -18.97
CA PRO A 73 -18.02 -1.57 -18.65
C PRO A 73 -18.56 -0.93 -17.36
N ASP A 74 -19.76 -1.28 -16.96
CA ASP A 74 -20.47 -0.83 -15.74
C ASP A 74 -20.23 -1.73 -14.52
N SER A 75 -19.35 -2.74 -14.65
CA SER A 75 -19.00 -3.65 -13.55
C SER A 75 -18.22 -2.93 -12.45
N ALA A 76 -18.34 -3.44 -11.23
CA ALA A 76 -17.56 -2.94 -10.09
C ALA A 76 -16.05 -2.95 -10.40
N ARG A 77 -15.36 -1.88 -10.00
CA ARG A 77 -13.89 -1.81 -10.05
C ARG A 77 -13.31 -2.77 -9.03
N LEU A 78 -12.32 -3.54 -9.47
CA LEU A 78 -11.55 -4.46 -8.63
C LEU A 78 -10.18 -3.84 -8.39
N TRP A 79 -9.76 -3.80 -7.12
CA TRP A 79 -8.46 -3.26 -6.75
C TRP A 79 -7.64 -4.29 -6.00
N PHE A 80 -6.43 -4.55 -6.47
CA PHE A 80 -5.46 -5.40 -5.80
C PHE A 80 -4.29 -4.54 -5.34
N HIS A 81 -4.00 -4.59 -4.04
CA HIS A 81 -2.83 -3.94 -3.46
C HIS A 81 -1.84 -4.99 -2.97
N PHE A 82 -0.57 -4.82 -3.30
CA PHE A 82 0.51 -5.71 -2.87
C PHE A 82 1.59 -4.91 -2.14
N GLU A 83 2.00 -5.39 -0.96
CA GLU A 83 3.32 -5.07 -0.43
C GLU A 83 4.36 -5.73 -1.35
N GLY A 84 5.42 -5.01 -1.74
CA GLY A 84 6.52 -5.54 -2.54
C GLY A 84 7.39 -6.54 -1.77
N ARG A 85 6.81 -7.63 -1.28
CA ARG A 85 7.38 -8.69 -0.44
C ARG A 85 7.17 -10.03 -1.12
N ASN A 86 8.03 -11.02 -0.85
CA ASN A 86 7.97 -12.33 -1.49
C ASN A 86 7.86 -12.21 -3.03
N VAL A 87 8.79 -11.41 -3.59
CA VAL A 87 8.64 -10.75 -4.90
C VAL A 87 8.28 -11.72 -6.02
N GLN A 88 8.92 -12.88 -6.11
CA GLN A 88 8.61 -13.86 -7.15
C GLN A 88 7.15 -14.33 -7.09
N GLN A 89 6.61 -14.57 -5.90
CA GLN A 89 5.21 -14.99 -5.76
C GLN A 89 4.25 -13.86 -6.13
N VAL A 90 4.58 -12.61 -5.79
CA VAL A 90 3.80 -11.43 -6.22
C VAL A 90 3.85 -11.30 -7.74
N TYR A 91 5.01 -11.47 -8.37
CA TYR A 91 5.15 -11.48 -9.83
C TYR A 91 4.22 -12.51 -10.47
N ASP A 92 4.25 -13.76 -10.01
CA ASP A 92 3.42 -14.85 -10.57
C ASP A 92 1.91 -14.55 -10.42
N ILE A 93 1.49 -13.93 -9.31
CA ILE A 93 0.09 -13.50 -9.10
C ILE A 93 -0.28 -12.37 -10.06
N LEU A 94 0.60 -11.39 -10.25
CA LEU A 94 0.38 -10.26 -11.13
C LEU A 94 0.35 -10.68 -12.61
N ASP A 95 1.19 -11.64 -12.99
CA ASP A 95 1.20 -12.23 -14.34
C ASP A 95 -0.16 -12.90 -14.62
N PHE A 96 -0.68 -13.67 -13.65
CA PHE A 96 -2.03 -14.21 -13.73
C PHE A 96 -3.10 -13.11 -13.85
N ILE A 97 -3.09 -12.09 -12.99
CA ILE A 97 -4.06 -10.98 -13.04
C ILE A 97 -4.03 -10.28 -14.41
N ASN A 98 -2.85 -10.02 -14.97
CA ASN A 98 -2.69 -9.41 -16.29
C ASN A 98 -3.20 -10.33 -17.42
N SER A 99 -3.00 -11.65 -17.29
CA SER A 99 -3.48 -12.63 -18.27
C SER A 99 -5.00 -12.68 -18.41
N GLU A 100 -5.74 -12.25 -17.37
CA GLU A 100 -7.20 -12.14 -17.37
C GLU A 100 -7.72 -10.94 -18.20
N LYS A 101 -6.83 -10.03 -18.64
CA LYS A 101 -7.11 -8.91 -19.56
C LYS A 101 -8.34 -8.08 -19.18
N ARG A 102 -8.51 -7.82 -17.88
CA ARG A 102 -9.64 -7.06 -17.35
C ARG A 102 -9.36 -5.56 -17.30
N THR A 103 -10.27 -4.78 -17.86
CA THR A 103 -10.20 -3.30 -17.85
C THR A 103 -10.73 -2.67 -16.56
N ASN A 104 -11.50 -3.41 -15.77
CA ASN A 104 -12.02 -2.96 -14.48
C ASN A 104 -11.11 -3.34 -13.30
N VAL A 105 -9.89 -3.82 -13.55
CA VAL A 105 -8.91 -4.17 -12.53
C VAL A 105 -7.87 -3.05 -12.42
N THR A 106 -7.52 -2.69 -11.20
CA THR A 106 -6.43 -1.79 -10.87
C THR A 106 -5.48 -2.48 -9.90
N VAL A 107 -4.18 -2.41 -10.18
CA VAL A 107 -3.10 -2.95 -9.36
C VAL A 107 -2.28 -1.82 -8.79
N SER A 108 -2.08 -1.85 -7.48
CA SER A 108 -1.14 -0.96 -6.80
C SER A 108 -0.09 -1.76 -6.03
N ILE A 109 1.14 -1.26 -5.98
CA ILE A 109 2.26 -1.94 -5.31
C ILE A 109 3.01 -0.95 -4.42
N GLU A 110 3.35 -1.38 -3.22
CA GLU A 110 4.25 -0.66 -2.31
C GLU A 110 5.71 -1.11 -2.49
N PHE A 111 6.60 -0.13 -2.67
CA PHE A 111 8.05 -0.27 -2.80
C PHE A 111 8.72 0.33 -1.56
N GLU A 112 8.91 -0.49 -0.51
CA GLU A 112 9.45 -0.04 0.77
C GLU A 112 10.94 -0.40 0.97
N LYS A 113 11.31 -1.67 0.73
CA LYS A 113 12.64 -2.20 1.05
C LYS A 113 13.50 -2.40 -0.20
N PRO A 114 14.46 -1.50 -0.48
CA PRO A 114 15.22 -1.51 -1.74
C PRO A 114 16.11 -2.76 -1.92
N ALA A 115 16.50 -3.43 -0.84
CA ALA A 115 17.33 -4.63 -0.88
C ALA A 115 16.59 -5.91 -1.30
N ARG A 116 15.28 -5.86 -1.54
CA ARG A 116 14.52 -7.04 -1.99
C ARG A 116 14.83 -7.33 -3.46
N GLU A 117 15.43 -8.48 -3.71
CA GLU A 117 15.76 -8.95 -5.06
C GLU A 117 14.52 -9.03 -5.95
N GLY A 118 14.65 -8.59 -7.21
CA GLY A 118 13.57 -8.55 -8.20
C GLY A 118 12.49 -7.50 -7.96
N LEU A 119 12.49 -6.77 -6.83
CA LEU A 119 11.43 -5.81 -6.50
C LEU A 119 11.28 -4.74 -7.60
N ALA A 120 12.40 -4.34 -8.18
CA ALA A 120 12.47 -3.43 -9.32
C ALA A 120 11.65 -3.87 -10.53
N ASP A 121 11.48 -5.18 -10.75
CA ASP A 121 10.80 -5.73 -11.92
C ASP A 121 9.28 -5.56 -11.83
N LEU A 122 8.75 -5.40 -10.61
CA LEU A 122 7.32 -5.15 -10.37
C LEU A 122 6.86 -3.77 -10.84
N LEU A 123 7.77 -2.81 -11.10
CA LEU A 123 7.39 -1.47 -11.60
C LEU A 123 6.60 -1.54 -12.91
N ALA A 124 6.95 -2.46 -13.80
CA ALA A 124 6.27 -2.63 -15.08
C ALA A 124 4.88 -3.27 -14.94
N MET A 125 4.53 -3.78 -13.74
CA MET A 125 3.29 -4.51 -13.48
C MET A 125 2.23 -3.69 -12.74
N ALA A 126 2.62 -2.60 -12.07
CA ALA A 126 1.72 -1.75 -11.30
C ALA A 126 1.05 -0.66 -12.15
N ASP A 127 -0.23 -0.39 -11.88
CA ASP A 127 -0.90 0.83 -12.37
C ASP A 127 -0.60 2.00 -11.44
N ILE A 128 -0.39 1.72 -10.14
CA ILE A 128 -0.01 2.71 -9.13
C ILE A 128 1.16 2.21 -8.29
N CYS A 129 2.28 2.95 -8.30
CA CYS A 129 3.47 2.67 -7.50
C CYS A 129 3.52 3.58 -6.29
N PHE A 130 3.51 3.01 -5.08
CA PHE A 130 3.75 3.73 -3.83
C PHE A 130 5.19 3.52 -3.38
N PHE A 131 5.98 4.58 -3.28
CA PHE A 131 7.37 4.53 -2.85
C PHE A 131 7.54 5.06 -1.42
N SER A 132 8.35 4.36 -0.63
CA SER A 132 8.84 4.88 0.63
C SER A 132 10.02 5.83 0.39
N LYS A 133 10.25 6.77 1.33
CA LYS A 133 11.46 7.59 1.34
C LYS A 133 12.73 6.73 1.32
N ILE A 134 12.76 5.64 2.10
CA ILE A 134 13.93 4.74 2.19
C ILE A 134 14.24 4.11 0.84
N TYR A 135 13.20 3.72 0.09
CA TYR A 135 13.38 3.16 -1.25
C TYR A 135 13.97 4.22 -2.19
N ALA A 136 13.39 5.43 -2.24
CA ALA A 136 13.88 6.50 -3.10
C ALA A 136 15.32 6.94 -2.78
N ASP A 137 15.64 7.12 -1.49
CA ASP A 137 16.98 7.49 -1.01
C ASP A 137 18.04 6.44 -1.41
N ALA A 138 17.67 5.16 -1.49
CA ALA A 138 18.59 4.10 -1.90
C ALA A 138 18.85 4.08 -3.42
N MET A 139 17.96 4.67 -4.22
CA MET A 139 18.08 4.72 -5.68
C MET A 139 18.81 5.98 -6.16
N ARG A 140 18.86 7.04 -5.35
CA ARG A 140 19.50 8.32 -5.71
C ARG A 140 20.26 8.94 -4.55
N SER A 141 21.50 9.37 -4.81
CA SER A 141 22.36 9.99 -3.80
C SER A 141 22.06 11.48 -3.53
N ASP A 142 21.43 12.18 -4.48
CA ASP A 142 21.06 13.59 -4.34
C ASP A 142 19.74 13.82 -3.58
N LEU A 143 19.02 12.74 -3.29
CA LEU A 143 17.74 12.74 -2.55
C LEU A 143 16.66 13.61 -3.20
N ASP A 144 16.76 13.87 -4.50
CA ASP A 144 15.76 14.62 -5.25
C ASP A 144 14.53 13.74 -5.56
N ALA A 145 13.43 14.04 -4.87
CA ALA A 145 12.18 13.32 -4.99
C ALA A 145 11.51 13.44 -6.36
N ALA A 146 11.56 14.63 -6.97
CA ALA A 146 10.96 14.86 -8.28
C ALA A 146 11.76 14.10 -9.35
N ALA A 147 13.08 14.20 -9.31
CA ALA A 147 13.96 13.49 -10.24
C ALA A 147 13.85 11.97 -10.07
N PHE A 148 13.72 11.46 -8.84
CA PHE A 148 13.43 10.05 -8.60
C PHE A 148 12.17 9.57 -9.32
N LEU A 149 11.06 10.32 -9.23
CA LEU A 149 9.81 9.93 -9.88
C LEU A 149 9.95 9.90 -11.41
N VAL A 150 10.68 10.86 -11.99
CA VAL A 150 10.96 10.90 -13.43
C VAL A 150 11.77 9.68 -13.87
N ASP A 151 12.83 9.32 -13.14
CA ASP A 151 13.65 8.14 -13.45
C ASP A 151 12.86 6.84 -13.31
N ALA A 152 12.09 6.71 -12.23
CA ALA A 152 11.28 5.52 -11.96
C ALA A 152 10.23 5.30 -13.05
N LYS A 153 9.66 6.39 -13.60
CA LYS A 153 8.65 6.32 -14.67
C LYS A 153 9.15 5.56 -15.91
N ALA A 154 10.44 5.63 -16.23
CA ALA A 154 11.04 4.94 -17.37
C ALA A 154 10.94 3.40 -17.30
N ARG A 155 10.65 2.85 -16.12
CA ARG A 155 10.47 1.41 -15.86
C ARG A 155 9.03 1.02 -15.52
N CYS A 156 8.11 1.98 -15.50
CA CYS A 156 6.70 1.75 -15.17
C CYS A 156 5.85 1.65 -16.45
N LYS A 157 4.58 1.25 -16.32
CA LYS A 157 3.60 1.36 -17.41
C LYS A 157 3.48 2.80 -17.90
N ASP A 158 3.10 3.00 -19.17
CA ASP A 158 2.97 4.32 -19.78
C ASP A 158 1.99 5.22 -19.03
N ASP A 159 0.89 4.66 -18.54
CA ASP A 159 -0.17 5.31 -17.79
C ASP A 159 -0.05 5.15 -16.25
N ALA A 160 1.10 4.67 -15.75
CA ALA A 160 1.30 4.46 -14.32
C ALA A 160 1.28 5.78 -13.54
N ILE A 161 0.67 5.73 -12.35
CA ILE A 161 0.72 6.78 -11.33
C ILE A 161 1.80 6.41 -10.31
N LEU A 162 2.69 7.35 -10.00
CA LEU A 162 3.76 7.16 -9.04
C LEU A 162 3.58 8.14 -7.89
N VAL A 163 3.65 7.63 -6.66
CA VAL A 163 3.50 8.41 -5.42
C VAL A 163 4.66 8.10 -4.50
N LEU A 164 5.46 9.11 -4.14
CA LEU A 164 6.55 9.01 -3.18
C LEU A 164 6.17 9.68 -1.87
N THR A 165 6.16 8.94 -0.77
CA THR A 165 5.93 9.49 0.57
C THR A 165 7.22 9.97 1.22
N GLN A 166 7.21 11.16 1.84
CA GLN A 166 8.35 11.75 2.55
C GLN A 166 8.02 12.17 4.00
N GLY A 167 7.07 11.46 4.63
CA GLY A 167 6.70 11.67 6.04
C GLY A 167 6.26 13.10 6.31
N ALA A 168 6.97 13.80 7.20
CA ALA A 168 6.67 15.19 7.58
C ALA A 168 6.80 16.20 6.42
N GLN A 169 7.45 15.82 5.32
CA GLN A 169 7.55 16.67 4.12
C GLN A 169 6.37 16.47 3.16
N GLY A 170 5.46 15.53 3.42
CA GLY A 170 4.32 15.25 2.55
C GLY A 170 4.60 14.16 1.53
N ALA A 171 4.13 14.34 0.31
CA ALA A 171 4.28 13.38 -0.77
C ALA A 171 4.55 14.07 -2.12
N TRP A 172 5.18 13.34 -3.03
CA TRP A 172 5.33 13.72 -4.42
C TRP A 172 4.53 12.79 -5.31
N VAL A 173 3.95 13.33 -6.37
CA VAL A 173 3.08 12.61 -7.31
C VAL A 173 3.54 12.88 -8.72
N LEU A 174 3.65 11.83 -9.53
CA LEU A 174 3.76 11.91 -10.99
C LEU A 174 2.68 11.01 -11.58
N ALA A 175 1.84 11.57 -12.45
CA ALA A 175 0.72 10.86 -13.07
C ALA A 175 0.60 11.25 -14.54
N PRO A 176 -0.09 10.47 -15.39
CA PRO A 176 -0.22 10.78 -16.82
C PRO A 176 -0.91 12.11 -17.11
N THR A 177 -1.71 12.61 -16.16
CA THR A 177 -2.41 13.90 -16.24
C THR A 177 -1.53 15.10 -15.83
N LEU A 178 -0.27 14.88 -15.46
CA LEU A 178 0.65 15.89 -14.96
C LEU A 178 1.87 16.01 -15.88
N ASP A 179 2.24 17.24 -16.25
CA ASP A 179 3.42 17.50 -17.07
C ASP A 179 4.73 17.27 -16.30
N CYS A 180 4.70 17.42 -14.98
CA CYS A 180 5.86 17.24 -14.10
C CYS A 180 5.43 16.71 -12.72
N PRO A 181 6.38 16.19 -11.91
CA PRO A 181 6.09 15.83 -10.53
C PRO A 181 5.53 17.00 -9.72
N VAL A 182 4.48 16.74 -8.94
CA VAL A 182 3.80 17.72 -8.08
C VAL A 182 4.01 17.33 -6.62
N HIS A 183 4.32 18.33 -5.79
CA HIS A 183 4.44 18.16 -4.34
C HIS A 183 3.11 18.46 -3.64
N VAL A 184 2.76 17.62 -2.67
CA VAL A 184 1.61 17.77 -1.78
C VAL A 184 2.11 17.80 -0.34
N ALA A 185 1.79 18.87 0.38
CA ALA A 185 2.29 19.08 1.74
C ALA A 185 1.69 18.10 2.76
N ALA A 186 2.46 17.77 3.80
CA ALA A 186 1.93 17.05 4.96
C ALA A 186 1.07 17.96 5.85
N TYR A 187 0.23 17.32 6.67
CA TYR A 187 -0.60 17.98 7.67
C TYR A 187 -0.19 17.51 9.07
N PRO A 188 0.80 18.14 9.73
CA PRO A 188 1.24 17.71 11.04
C PRO A 188 0.11 17.87 12.09
N PRO A 189 -0.03 16.94 13.04
CA PRO A 189 -1.06 17.03 14.07
C PRO A 189 -0.83 18.24 14.98
N ALA A 190 -1.89 19.02 15.22
CA ALA A 190 -1.81 20.29 15.95
C ALA A 190 -1.29 20.16 17.40
N GLN A 191 -1.54 19.01 18.04
CA GLN A 191 -1.11 18.73 19.41
C GLN A 191 0.25 18.01 19.48
N GLY A 192 0.95 17.88 18.36
CA GLY A 192 2.20 17.15 18.25
C GLY A 192 2.03 15.67 17.86
N VAL A 193 3.14 15.06 17.49
CA VAL A 193 3.21 13.66 17.05
C VAL A 193 3.18 12.73 18.27
N VAL A 194 2.28 11.75 18.25
CA VAL A 194 2.08 10.75 19.30
C VAL A 194 2.61 9.39 18.84
N ASP A 195 2.17 8.90 17.69
CA ASP A 195 2.59 7.61 17.14
C ASP A 195 2.54 7.62 15.60
N THR A 196 3.67 7.34 14.96
CA THR A 196 3.80 7.31 13.49
C THR A 196 3.64 5.90 12.89
N THR A 197 3.40 4.88 13.69
CA THR A 197 3.31 3.47 13.25
C THR A 197 2.13 3.27 12.30
N GLY A 198 2.35 2.81 11.07
CA GLY A 198 1.26 2.65 10.10
C GLY A 198 0.74 3.96 9.49
N ALA A 199 1.47 5.08 9.62
CA ALA A 199 1.13 6.31 8.90
C ALA A 199 1.24 6.15 7.37
N GLY A 200 2.22 5.36 6.89
CA GLY A 200 2.35 4.99 5.49
C GLY A 200 1.18 4.13 5.00
N ASP A 201 0.82 3.09 5.75
CA ASP A 201 -0.33 2.23 5.44
C ASP A 201 -1.64 3.04 5.41
N THR A 202 -1.81 3.94 6.37
CA THR A 202 -2.95 4.87 6.43
C THR A 202 -3.00 5.78 5.21
N PHE A 203 -1.86 6.30 4.78
CA PHE A 203 -1.75 7.11 3.56
C PHE A 203 -2.16 6.29 2.33
N ILE A 204 -1.57 5.11 2.11
CA ILE A 204 -1.87 4.24 0.96
C ILE A 204 -3.35 3.87 0.93
N ALA A 205 -3.91 3.42 2.06
CA ALA A 205 -5.32 3.05 2.17
C ALA A 205 -6.24 4.25 1.85
N SER A 206 -5.86 5.46 2.25
CA SER A 206 -6.64 6.68 1.97
C SER A 206 -6.60 7.05 0.49
N VAL A 207 -5.45 6.93 -0.18
CA VAL A 207 -5.35 7.14 -1.64
C VAL A 207 -6.23 6.12 -2.38
N ILE A 208 -6.13 4.84 -2.02
CA ILE A 208 -6.93 3.76 -2.63
C ILE A 208 -8.43 4.03 -2.43
N ALA A 209 -8.86 4.37 -1.21
CA ALA A 209 -10.25 4.66 -0.91
C ALA A 209 -10.78 5.88 -1.70
N GLY A 210 -10.00 6.96 -1.77
CA GLY A 210 -10.35 8.16 -2.52
C GLY A 210 -10.54 7.91 -4.01
N LEU A 211 -9.64 7.14 -4.63
CA LEU A 211 -9.70 6.80 -6.05
C LEU A 211 -10.80 5.78 -6.38
N LEU A 212 -11.06 4.83 -5.46
CA LEU A 212 -12.18 3.88 -5.59
C LEU A 212 -13.54 4.56 -5.53
N GLY A 213 -13.67 5.64 -4.75
CA GLY A 213 -14.89 6.46 -4.71
C GLY A 213 -15.22 7.12 -6.05
N GLY A 214 -14.23 7.29 -6.94
CA GLY A 214 -14.40 7.83 -8.29
C GLY A 214 -14.61 9.35 -8.36
N GLU A 215 -14.67 10.03 -7.22
CA GLU A 215 -14.90 11.48 -7.13
C GLU A 215 -13.61 12.29 -7.09
N LEU A 216 -12.51 11.69 -6.60
CA LEU A 216 -11.24 12.36 -6.43
C LEU A 216 -10.28 12.02 -7.58
N ASP A 217 -9.62 13.04 -8.11
CA ASP A 217 -8.40 12.83 -8.90
C ASP A 217 -7.22 12.45 -7.98
N ILE A 218 -6.09 12.09 -8.57
CA ILE A 218 -4.92 11.63 -7.81
C ILE A 218 -4.36 12.69 -6.86
N ILE A 219 -4.37 13.97 -7.24
CA ILE A 219 -3.82 15.04 -6.38
C ILE A 219 -4.73 15.26 -5.18
N ALA A 220 -6.05 15.31 -5.41
CA ALA A 220 -7.04 15.42 -4.34
C ALA A 220 -7.00 14.19 -3.41
N ALA A 221 -6.87 12.98 -3.96
CA ALA A 221 -6.74 11.75 -3.17
C ALA A 221 -5.48 11.75 -2.30
N VAL A 222 -4.35 12.25 -2.83
CA VAL A 222 -3.10 12.37 -2.08
C VAL A 222 -3.16 13.48 -1.02
N ASP A 223 -3.83 14.61 -1.29
CA ASP A 223 -4.07 15.65 -0.28
C ASP A 223 -4.87 15.11 0.91
N VAL A 224 -5.97 14.41 0.63
CA VAL A 224 -6.78 13.70 1.64
C VAL A 224 -5.91 12.71 2.39
N ALA A 225 -5.12 11.89 1.70
CA ALA A 225 -4.24 10.92 2.34
C ALA A 225 -3.17 11.56 3.25
N CYS A 226 -2.61 12.71 2.87
CA CYS A 226 -1.70 13.49 3.72
C CYS A 226 -2.40 13.99 4.99
N ARG A 227 -3.67 14.42 4.91
CA ARG A 227 -4.47 14.80 6.08
C ARG A 227 -4.74 13.62 7.01
N VAL A 228 -5.18 12.50 6.45
CA VAL A 228 -5.52 11.30 7.21
C VAL A 228 -4.28 10.70 7.89
N ALA A 229 -3.16 10.59 7.17
CA ALA A 229 -1.90 10.12 7.74
C ALA A 229 -1.31 11.09 8.79
N GLY A 230 -1.49 12.40 8.58
CA GLY A 230 -1.14 13.44 9.54
C GLY A 230 -1.93 13.33 10.85
N ALA A 231 -3.26 13.18 10.75
CA ALA A 231 -4.12 12.93 11.90
C ALA A 231 -3.75 11.63 12.63
N LYS A 232 -3.46 10.56 11.88
CA LYS A 232 -2.97 9.29 12.43
C LYS A 232 -1.71 9.48 13.27
N CYS A 233 -0.79 10.34 12.85
CA CYS A 233 0.42 10.62 13.60
C CYS A 233 0.15 11.25 14.98
N GLY A 234 -1.03 11.87 15.19
CA GLY A 234 -1.45 12.47 16.46
C GLY A 234 -2.21 11.52 17.39
N LEU A 235 -2.41 10.26 17.00
CA LEU A 235 -3.17 9.26 17.75
C LEU A 235 -2.32 8.01 18.01
N SER A 236 -2.62 7.30 19.10
CA SER A 236 -2.12 5.93 19.28
C SER A 236 -3.09 4.95 18.63
N GLY A 237 -2.60 4.11 17.72
CA GLY A 237 -3.46 3.19 16.95
C GLY A 237 -4.12 3.87 15.73
N VAL A 238 -5.21 3.27 15.24
CA VAL A 238 -5.92 3.70 14.03
C VAL A 238 -7.39 4.05 14.27
N GLU A 239 -7.93 3.80 15.46
CA GLU A 239 -9.30 4.16 15.78
C GLU A 239 -9.49 5.69 15.81
N GLY A 240 -10.56 6.16 15.15
CA GLY A 240 -10.93 7.57 15.14
C GLY A 240 -10.11 8.46 14.19
N VAL A 241 -9.18 7.90 13.42
CA VAL A 241 -8.32 8.64 12.47
C VAL A 241 -9.12 9.47 11.47
N ILE A 242 -10.18 8.91 10.87
CA ILE A 242 -11.03 9.60 9.88
C ILE A 242 -11.68 10.84 10.50
N LYS A 243 -12.27 10.70 11.69
CA LYS A 243 -12.86 11.81 12.44
C LYS A 243 -11.82 12.86 12.81
N ALA A 244 -10.63 12.45 13.23
CA ALA A 244 -9.54 13.36 13.57
C ALA A 244 -9.00 14.12 12.34
N ALA A 245 -9.09 13.52 11.15
CA ALA A 245 -8.74 14.15 9.88
C ALA A 245 -9.84 15.10 9.35
N GLY A 246 -11.02 15.07 9.95
CA GLY A 246 -12.14 15.96 9.61
C GLY A 246 -13.09 15.42 8.54
N PHE A 247 -13.14 14.10 8.36
CA PHE A 247 -14.07 13.41 7.46
C PHE A 247 -15.13 12.62 8.23
#